data_AF-C7NPN9-F1
#
_entry.id   AF-C7NPN9-F1
#
_cell.length_a   1.000
_cell.length_b   1.000
_cell.length_c   1.000
_cell.angle_alpha   90.00
_cell.angle_beta   90.00
_cell.angle_gamma   90.00
#
_symmetry.space_group_name_H-M   'P 1'
#
loop_
_entity.id
_entity.type
_entity.pdbx_description
1 polymer ?
#
loop_
_entity_poly.entity_id
_entity_poly.type
_entity_poly.pdbx_seq_one_letter_code
_entity_poly.pdbx_strand_id
1 'polypeptide(L)'
;MHVFEVNGSVPRDDTAEELNESPSGDDTAEELNESPSRDDTAEDLNESPSLDDSVERLNTSPSRDDSTEETDGLFAEDWLADLRDVPVIPGVVAGGVAWLLGYLLMAALFFVGPATLSAGSTVERLRGIGVIFYNAQFVNGAETLSAEGVQETVRFNLILEQTVTSVPEPVYFAIPVVAILAVGAAVGYVALEHNAEYVTVPLVGIAMVAGYLPLAVAGAFLVELPVGWALGTLVLEPDLLEATAFGFAYPFVIGSVGALLGYALKQ
;
A
#
# COMPACT_ATOMS: atom_id res chain seq x y z
N MET A 1 22.82 -26.37 39.93
CA MET A 1 22.83 -27.77 39.48
C MET A 1 21.82 -28.54 40.33
N HIS A 2 20.61 -28.75 39.82
CA HIS A 2 19.66 -29.67 40.41
C HIS A 2 19.00 -30.43 39.27
N VAL A 3 19.36 -31.71 39.22
CA VAL A 3 18.87 -32.75 38.33
C VAL A 3 17.63 -33.36 38.99
N PHE A 4 16.57 -33.59 38.22
CA PHE A 4 15.62 -34.65 38.55
C PHE A 4 15.45 -35.55 37.33
N GLU A 5 15.86 -36.80 37.54
CA GLU A 5 15.88 -37.91 36.61
C GLU A 5 14.51 -38.59 36.51
N VAL A 6 14.36 -39.24 35.36
CA VAL A 6 13.24 -40.00 34.81
C VAL A 6 13.12 -41.38 35.47
N ASN A 7 11.89 -41.89 35.61
CA ASN A 7 11.49 -43.29 35.36
C ASN A 7 10.03 -43.46 35.79
N GLY A 8 9.10 -44.05 35.06
CA GLY A 8 9.04 -45.19 34.13
C GLY A 8 7.58 -45.69 34.27
N SER A 9 6.90 -46.46 33.41
CA SER A 9 7.26 -47.36 32.33
C SER A 9 5.94 -47.85 31.67
N VAL A 10 5.98 -47.97 30.34
CA VAL A 10 5.15 -48.68 29.31
C VAL A 10 4.70 -50.12 29.76
N PRO A 11 3.69 -50.89 29.21
CA PRO A 11 3.11 -50.98 27.83
C PRO A 11 1.58 -51.31 27.66
N ARG A 12 1.16 -51.47 26.38
CA ARG A 12 0.09 -52.33 25.76
C ARG A 12 -1.07 -51.53 25.14
N ASP A 13 -1.14 -51.37 23.81
CA ASP A 13 -1.42 -52.31 22.71
C ASP A 13 -2.90 -52.71 22.67
N ASP A 14 -3.64 -52.11 21.72
CA ASP A 14 -4.80 -52.70 21.05
C ASP A 14 -5.16 -51.87 19.80
N THR A 15 -5.00 -52.54 18.67
CA THR A 15 -5.55 -52.30 17.32
C THR A 15 -7.00 -51.84 17.29
N ALA A 16 -7.28 -50.77 16.54
CA ALA A 16 -8.51 -50.63 15.76
C ALA A 16 -8.29 -49.62 14.61
N GLU A 17 -8.45 -50.13 13.40
CA GLU A 17 -8.66 -49.37 12.17
C GLU A 17 -9.93 -48.51 12.32
N GLU A 18 -9.91 -47.27 11.80
CA GLU A 18 -10.97 -46.77 10.90
C GLU A 18 -10.52 -45.44 10.30
N LEU A 19 -9.94 -45.55 9.10
CA LEU A 19 -10.15 -44.58 8.03
C LEU A 19 -11.56 -44.81 7.45
N ASN A 20 -12.04 -43.80 6.72
CA ASN A 20 -13.27 -43.74 5.93
C ASN A 20 -14.54 -43.26 6.66
N GLU A 21 -15.04 -42.07 6.33
CA GLU A 21 -15.77 -41.66 5.12
C GLU A 21 -17.26 -41.98 5.19
N SER A 22 -18.06 -40.95 4.93
CA SER A 22 -19.46 -41.04 4.53
C SER A 22 -19.83 -39.70 3.88
N PRO A 23 -20.75 -39.65 2.91
CA PRO A 23 -20.60 -40.32 1.61
C PRO A 23 -21.01 -39.42 0.41
N SER A 24 -20.45 -39.79 -0.74
CA SER A 24 -21.03 -39.81 -2.10
C SER A 24 -22.00 -38.71 -2.58
N GLY A 25 -21.57 -38.06 -3.66
CA GLY A 25 -22.42 -37.47 -4.69
C GLY A 25 -21.59 -37.30 -5.96
N ASP A 26 -21.23 -38.43 -6.58
CA ASP A 26 -20.38 -38.55 -7.76
C ASP A 26 -21.13 -38.18 -9.06
N ASP A 27 -20.32 -37.82 -10.04
CA ASP A 27 -20.58 -37.24 -11.35
C ASP A 27 -21.49 -38.08 -12.28
N THR A 28 -22.08 -37.42 -13.28
CA THR A 28 -22.12 -37.97 -14.64
C THR A 28 -22.12 -36.85 -15.69
N ALA A 29 -21.15 -36.96 -16.59
CA ALA A 29 -20.88 -36.15 -17.76
C ALA A 29 -21.81 -36.47 -18.95
N GLU A 30 -21.85 -35.53 -19.92
CA GLU A 30 -21.95 -35.67 -21.39
C GLU A 30 -22.98 -36.68 -21.99
N GLU A 31 -23.74 -36.41 -23.05
CA GLU A 31 -23.40 -35.74 -24.31
C GLU A 31 -24.65 -35.69 -25.24
N LEU A 32 -24.55 -34.94 -26.35
CA LEU A 32 -25.32 -34.98 -27.63
C LEU A 32 -26.69 -34.28 -27.71
N ASN A 33 -27.11 -33.67 -28.83
CA ASN A 33 -26.53 -33.12 -30.07
C ASN A 33 -27.73 -32.50 -30.84
N GLU A 34 -27.43 -31.71 -31.87
CA GLU A 34 -28.27 -31.34 -33.02
C GLU A 34 -29.11 -30.03 -32.98
N SER A 35 -28.56 -29.02 -33.65
CA SER A 35 -29.31 -27.98 -34.39
C SER A 35 -29.83 -28.54 -35.73
N PRO A 36 -30.87 -27.92 -36.33
CA PRO A 36 -30.56 -27.16 -37.56
C PRO A 36 -31.39 -25.87 -37.79
N SER A 37 -30.65 -24.81 -38.13
CA SER A 37 -30.79 -23.75 -39.17
C SER A 37 -32.09 -23.44 -39.95
N ARG A 38 -32.23 -22.10 -40.22
CA ARG A 38 -32.78 -21.35 -41.39
C ARG A 38 -34.31 -21.17 -41.51
N ASP A 39 -34.86 -20.10 -42.10
CA ASP A 39 -34.54 -18.67 -42.38
C ASP A 39 -35.80 -18.07 -43.08
N ASP A 40 -35.88 -16.74 -43.20
CA ASP A 40 -36.74 -15.92 -44.09
C ASP A 40 -38.25 -15.79 -43.71
N THR A 41 -38.96 -14.64 -43.78
CA THR A 41 -38.82 -13.41 -44.58
C THR A 41 -39.72 -12.28 -44.00
N ALA A 42 -39.42 -11.02 -44.40
CA ALA A 42 -39.97 -9.73 -43.94
C ALA A 42 -41.40 -9.34 -44.41
N GLU A 43 -42.02 -8.31 -43.78
CA GLU A 43 -42.49 -7.06 -44.44
C GLU A 43 -43.16 -6.04 -43.47
N ASP A 44 -42.96 -4.76 -43.81
CA ASP A 44 -43.35 -3.50 -43.14
C ASP A 44 -44.87 -3.22 -43.04
N LEU A 45 -45.27 -2.29 -42.14
CA LEU A 45 -45.84 -0.97 -42.49
C LEU A 45 -46.55 -0.27 -41.29
N ASN A 46 -45.99 0.88 -40.91
CA ASN A 46 -46.60 2.18 -40.59
C ASN A 46 -48.13 2.29 -40.36
N GLU A 47 -48.55 2.82 -39.20
CA GLU A 47 -49.60 3.85 -39.10
C GLU A 47 -49.68 4.47 -37.69
N SER A 48 -49.48 5.79 -37.60
CA SER A 48 -49.85 6.61 -36.44
C SER A 48 -51.24 7.19 -36.65
N PRO A 49 -52.07 7.37 -35.60
CA PRO A 49 -53.16 8.32 -35.64
C PRO A 49 -52.96 9.49 -34.64
N SER A 50 -53.30 10.67 -35.15
CA SER A 50 -53.34 11.99 -34.52
C SER A 50 -54.62 12.27 -33.70
N LEU A 51 -54.62 13.40 -32.98
CA LEU A 51 -55.72 14.23 -32.41
C LEU A 51 -55.91 14.05 -30.88
N ASP A 52 -55.48 15.02 -30.06
CA ASP A 52 -56.16 16.28 -29.64
C ASP A 52 -57.23 16.04 -28.56
N ASP A 53 -56.97 16.42 -27.30
CA ASP A 53 -57.71 17.46 -26.58
C ASP A 53 -57.30 17.57 -25.10
N SER A 54 -57.46 18.78 -24.57
CA SER A 54 -57.07 19.26 -23.24
C SER A 54 -57.92 18.69 -22.10
N VAL A 55 -57.35 18.24 -20.96
CA VAL A 55 -57.93 18.45 -19.61
C VAL A 55 -56.84 18.43 -18.52
N GLU A 56 -56.62 19.62 -17.98
CA GLU A 56 -56.06 19.99 -16.68
C GLU A 56 -56.57 19.08 -15.53
N ARG A 57 -55.66 18.38 -14.85
CA ARG A 57 -55.91 17.86 -13.49
C ARG A 57 -54.82 18.33 -12.55
N LEU A 58 -55.04 19.53 -12.01
CA LEU A 58 -54.48 19.97 -10.74
C LEU A 58 -54.96 19.02 -9.65
N ASN A 59 -54.03 18.26 -9.05
CA ASN A 59 -54.21 17.73 -7.72
C ASN A 59 -53.06 18.21 -6.85
N THR A 60 -53.41 19.08 -5.92
CA THR A 60 -52.52 19.86 -5.09
C THR A 60 -52.06 19.09 -3.86
N SER A 61 -50.79 19.33 -3.50
CA SER A 61 -50.20 19.41 -2.14
C SER A 61 -49.25 18.27 -1.75
N PRO A 62 -48.23 18.50 -0.90
CA PRO A 62 -47.70 19.77 -0.38
C PRO A 62 -46.23 20.02 -0.74
N SER A 63 -45.81 21.28 -0.62
CA SER A 63 -44.41 21.69 -0.53
C SER A 63 -43.65 20.83 0.49
N ARG A 64 -42.75 19.98 -0.01
CA ARG A 64 -41.67 19.41 0.78
C ARG A 64 -40.42 20.15 0.34
N ASP A 65 -40.07 21.14 1.15
CA ASP A 65 -38.75 21.74 1.18
C ASP A 65 -37.78 20.61 1.53
N ASP A 66 -37.14 20.03 0.50
CA ASP A 66 -36.08 19.05 0.65
C ASP A 66 -34.76 19.70 0.25
N SER A 67 -34.34 20.61 1.11
CA SER A 67 -33.03 21.25 1.09
C SER A 67 -31.98 20.34 1.73
N THR A 68 -31.90 19.06 1.29
CA THR A 68 -30.86 18.13 1.77
C THR A 68 -30.11 17.31 0.70
N GLU A 69 -30.24 17.62 -0.60
CA GLU A 69 -29.51 16.88 -1.67
C GLU A 69 -28.63 17.74 -2.59
N GLU A 70 -28.46 19.05 -2.35
CA GLU A 70 -27.65 19.90 -3.25
C GLU A 70 -26.18 20.04 -2.81
N THR A 71 -25.84 19.66 -1.57
CA THR A 71 -24.47 19.80 -1.06
C THR A 71 -23.57 18.62 -1.43
N ASP A 72 -24.08 17.38 -1.39
CA ASP A 72 -23.27 16.19 -1.71
C ASP A 72 -22.87 16.13 -3.20
N GLY A 73 -23.72 16.64 -4.11
CA GLY A 73 -23.41 16.74 -5.54
C GLY A 73 -22.35 17.81 -5.84
N LEU A 74 -22.50 19.00 -5.26
CA LEU A 74 -21.58 20.13 -5.52
C LEU A 74 -20.15 19.85 -5.06
N PHE A 75 -19.94 19.21 -3.91
CA PHE A 75 -18.59 18.88 -3.42
C PHE A 75 -17.95 17.69 -4.14
N ALA A 76 -18.74 16.67 -4.50
CA ALA A 76 -18.21 15.48 -5.18
C ALA A 76 -17.85 15.78 -6.63
N GLU A 77 -18.67 16.53 -7.36
CA GLU A 77 -18.44 16.85 -8.77
C GLU A 77 -17.23 17.78 -8.97
N ASP A 78 -17.05 18.75 -8.08
CA ASP A 78 -15.94 19.72 -8.10
C ASP A 78 -14.61 19.01 -7.78
N TRP A 79 -14.58 18.18 -6.74
CA TRP A 79 -13.39 17.40 -6.40
C TRP A 79 -13.03 16.34 -7.46
N LEU A 80 -14.04 15.71 -8.09
CA LEU A 80 -13.81 14.78 -9.21
C LEU A 80 -13.34 15.50 -10.48
N ALA A 81 -13.64 16.78 -10.65
CA ALA A 81 -13.05 17.60 -11.70
C ALA A 81 -11.56 17.84 -11.42
N ASP A 82 -11.21 18.28 -10.21
CA ASP A 82 -9.82 18.50 -9.79
C ASP A 82 -8.93 17.25 -9.97
N LEU A 83 -9.46 16.06 -9.65
CA LEU A 83 -8.73 14.80 -9.83
C LEU A 83 -8.41 14.47 -11.30
N ARG A 84 -9.19 14.96 -12.25
CA ARG A 84 -8.95 14.68 -13.69
C ARG A 84 -7.73 15.42 -14.22
N ASP A 85 -7.41 16.56 -13.62
CA ASP A 85 -6.27 17.39 -14.02
C ASP A 85 -4.98 16.99 -13.29
N VAL A 86 -5.09 16.15 -12.26
CA VAL A 86 -3.91 15.58 -11.60
C VAL A 86 -3.17 14.67 -12.59
N PRO A 87 -1.84 14.82 -12.74
CA PRO A 87 -1.05 13.89 -13.54
C PRO A 87 -0.89 12.54 -12.81
N VAL A 88 -1.96 11.73 -12.81
CA VAL A 88 -2.04 10.49 -12.04
C VAL A 88 -0.93 9.52 -12.43
N ILE A 89 -0.77 9.24 -13.73
CA ILE A 89 0.25 8.28 -14.20
C ILE A 89 1.67 8.77 -13.85
N PRO A 90 2.09 10.00 -14.18
CA PRO A 90 3.39 10.53 -13.74
C PRO A 90 3.56 10.49 -12.22
N GLY A 91 2.52 10.85 -11.46
CA GLY A 91 2.54 10.83 -10.00
C GLY A 91 2.75 9.43 -9.43
N VAL A 92 2.02 8.42 -9.92
CA VAL A 92 2.18 7.02 -9.51
C VAL A 92 3.60 6.52 -9.80
N VAL A 93 4.10 6.75 -11.01
CA VAL A 93 5.48 6.37 -11.38
C VAL A 93 6.49 7.07 -10.47
N ALA A 94 6.28 8.34 -10.19
CA ALA A 94 7.13 9.12 -9.30
C ALA A 94 7.11 8.62 -7.86
N GLY A 95 5.97 8.17 -7.35
CA GLY A 95 5.90 7.47 -6.06
C GLY A 95 6.82 6.26 -6.00
N GLY A 96 6.74 5.39 -7.01
CA GLY A 96 7.62 4.22 -7.10
C GLY A 96 9.10 4.59 -7.22
N VAL A 97 9.41 5.59 -8.06
CA VAL A 97 10.78 6.11 -8.25
C VAL A 97 11.32 6.72 -6.95
N ALA A 98 10.51 7.45 -6.19
CA ALA A 98 10.92 8.05 -4.93
C ALA A 98 11.31 6.99 -3.89
N TRP A 99 10.53 5.92 -3.77
CA TRP A 99 10.86 4.80 -2.88
C TRP A 99 12.19 4.15 -3.27
N LEU A 100 12.35 3.83 -4.56
CA LEU A 100 13.57 3.22 -5.09
C LEU A 100 14.78 4.14 -4.92
N LEU A 101 14.64 5.43 -5.21
CA LEU A 101 15.71 6.41 -5.05
C LEU A 101 16.13 6.53 -3.58
N GLY A 102 15.18 6.60 -2.65
CA GLY A 102 15.45 6.64 -1.22
C GLY A 102 16.23 5.41 -0.75
N TYR A 103 15.79 4.21 -1.15
CA TYR A 103 16.49 2.96 -0.84
C TYR A 103 17.90 2.93 -1.44
N LEU A 104 18.07 3.35 -2.70
CA LEU A 104 19.37 3.38 -3.38
C LEU A 104 20.34 4.39 -2.77
N LEU A 105 19.85 5.56 -2.35
CA LEU A 105 20.65 6.56 -1.63
C LEU A 105 21.10 6.01 -0.27
N MET A 106 20.20 5.33 0.44
CA MET A 106 20.55 4.64 1.69
C MET A 106 21.60 3.56 1.42
N ALA A 107 21.42 2.70 0.41
CA ALA A 107 22.39 1.69 0.04
C ALA A 107 23.75 2.30 -0.35
N ALA A 108 23.78 3.40 -1.10
CA ALA A 108 25.00 4.10 -1.46
C ALA A 108 25.76 4.60 -0.23
N LEU A 109 25.05 5.07 0.82
CA LEU A 109 25.66 5.48 2.08
C LEU A 109 26.44 4.34 2.76
N PHE A 110 25.99 3.09 2.62
CA PHE A 110 26.66 1.91 3.18
C PHE A 110 27.73 1.34 2.23
N PHE A 111 27.46 1.23 0.92
CA PHE A 111 28.40 0.58 0.00
C PHE A 111 29.56 1.46 -0.43
N VAL A 112 29.31 2.77 -0.57
CA VAL A 112 30.29 3.76 -1.07
C VAL A 112 30.60 4.80 0.01
N GLY A 113 29.63 5.08 0.86
CA GLY A 113 29.73 6.08 1.91
C GLY A 113 30.36 5.58 3.22
N PRO A 114 30.37 6.46 4.24
CA PRO A 114 31.00 6.19 5.53
C PRO A 114 30.18 5.27 6.46
N ALA A 115 28.95 4.88 6.11
CA ALA A 115 28.14 4.04 6.97
C ALA A 115 28.60 2.58 6.90
N THR A 116 28.60 1.91 8.05
CA THR A 116 29.06 0.53 8.19
C THR A 116 27.94 -0.34 8.73
N LEU A 117 27.76 -1.51 8.13
CA LEU A 117 26.86 -2.56 8.62
C LEU A 117 27.62 -3.88 8.57
N SER A 118 27.73 -4.54 9.72
CA SER A 118 28.33 -5.88 9.79
C SER A 118 27.31 -6.90 9.29
N ALA A 119 27.51 -7.41 8.09
CA ALA A 119 26.69 -8.46 7.49
C ALA A 119 27.59 -9.49 6.80
N GLY A 120 27.20 -10.76 6.84
CA GLY A 120 28.00 -11.85 6.26
C GLY A 120 27.94 -11.84 4.73
N SER A 121 26.74 -11.74 4.17
CA SER A 121 26.50 -11.71 2.72
C SER A 121 25.99 -10.36 2.21
N THR A 122 26.13 -10.11 0.91
CA THR A 122 25.55 -8.91 0.25
C THR A 122 24.04 -8.84 0.42
N VAL A 123 23.35 -9.98 0.40
CA VAL A 123 21.89 -10.06 0.57
C VAL A 123 21.48 -9.65 1.99
N GLU A 124 22.16 -10.20 3.01
CA GLU A 124 21.94 -9.79 4.41
C GLU A 124 22.22 -8.31 4.62
N ARG A 125 23.25 -7.78 3.96
CA ARG A 125 23.57 -6.35 4.01
C ARG A 125 22.45 -5.50 3.42
N LEU A 126 21.91 -5.88 2.26
CA LEU A 126 20.78 -5.19 1.63
C LEU A 126 19.50 -5.24 2.48
N ARG A 127 19.24 -6.39 3.13
CA ARG A 127 18.14 -6.51 4.09
C ARG A 127 18.35 -5.59 5.30
N GLY A 128 19.53 -5.59 5.91
CA GLY A 128 19.79 -4.67 7.03
C GLY A 128 19.73 -3.19 6.65
N ILE A 129 20.21 -2.83 5.44
CA ILE A 129 20.02 -1.48 4.88
C ILE A 129 18.53 -1.15 4.74
N GLY A 130 17.71 -2.12 4.33
CA GLY A 130 16.26 -1.99 4.28
C GLY A 130 15.65 -1.65 5.63
N VAL A 131 16.05 -2.34 6.71
CA VAL A 131 15.55 -2.05 8.06
C VAL A 131 15.89 -0.60 8.44
N ILE A 132 17.12 -0.18 8.17
CA ILE A 132 17.57 1.19 8.45
C ILE A 132 16.80 2.21 7.60
N PHE A 133 16.46 1.88 6.34
CA PHE A 133 15.63 2.74 5.49
C PHE A 133 14.18 2.89 6.00
N TYR A 134 13.60 1.84 6.59
CA TYR A 134 12.30 1.93 7.27
C TYR A 134 12.39 2.74 8.56
N ASN A 135 13.40 2.49 9.39
CA ASN A 135 13.65 3.27 10.60
C ASN A 135 13.87 4.76 10.31
N ALA A 136 14.53 5.11 9.20
CA ALA A 136 14.68 6.48 8.73
C ALA A 136 13.35 7.16 8.34
N GLN A 137 12.28 6.40 8.17
CA GLN A 137 10.91 6.88 7.94
C GLN A 137 10.05 6.82 9.21
N PHE A 138 10.66 6.62 10.38
CA PHE A 138 10.00 6.37 11.67
C PHE A 138 9.16 5.10 11.73
N VAL A 139 9.44 4.12 10.85
CA VAL A 139 8.87 2.78 10.95
C VAL A 139 9.80 1.95 11.84
N ASN A 140 9.34 1.62 13.04
CA ASN A 140 10.07 0.79 13.98
C ASN A 140 10.22 -0.63 13.47
N GLY A 141 11.30 -1.28 13.90
CA GLY A 141 11.37 -2.73 13.84
C GLY A 141 10.51 -3.33 14.95
N ALA A 142 9.71 -4.35 14.62
CA ALA A 142 8.91 -5.10 15.57
C ALA A 142 9.53 -6.47 15.83
N GLU A 143 9.51 -6.88 17.09
CA GLU A 143 9.92 -8.19 17.57
C GLU A 143 8.77 -8.78 18.38
N THR A 144 8.39 -10.04 18.16
CA THR A 144 7.42 -10.72 19.02
C THR A 144 8.09 -11.82 19.84
N LEU A 145 8.28 -11.55 21.13
CA LEU A 145 8.78 -12.51 22.10
C LEU A 145 7.64 -13.42 22.54
N SER A 146 7.83 -14.73 22.43
CA SER A 146 6.89 -15.73 22.95
C SER A 146 7.58 -16.56 24.03
N ALA A 147 7.25 -16.30 25.30
CA ALA A 147 7.75 -17.07 26.44
C ALA A 147 6.61 -17.40 27.41
N GLU A 148 6.54 -18.66 27.86
CA GLU A 148 5.60 -19.11 28.89
C GLU A 148 4.12 -18.75 28.64
N GLY A 149 3.70 -18.69 27.36
CA GLY A 149 2.33 -18.36 26.97
C GLY A 149 2.01 -16.85 26.93
N VAL A 150 3.00 -15.99 27.19
CA VAL A 150 2.92 -14.53 27.01
C VAL A 150 3.60 -14.16 25.70
N GLN A 151 2.86 -13.41 24.86
CA GLN A 151 3.42 -12.75 23.67
C GLN A 151 3.61 -11.28 23.97
N GLU A 152 4.84 -10.79 23.85
CA GLU A 152 5.16 -9.36 23.98
C GLU A 152 5.80 -8.87 22.69
N THR A 153 5.20 -7.85 22.08
CA THR A 153 5.79 -7.21 20.91
C THR A 153 6.59 -5.98 21.33
N VAL A 154 7.90 -6.01 21.13
CA VAL A 154 8.80 -4.89 21.39
C VAL A 154 9.02 -4.13 20.08
N ARG A 155 9.06 -2.80 20.15
CA ARG A 155 9.26 -1.91 19.01
C ARG A 155 10.40 -0.95 19.28
N PHE A 156 11.34 -0.84 18.34
CA PHE A 156 12.45 0.08 18.49
C PHE A 156 12.98 0.55 17.13
N ASN A 157 13.71 1.67 17.15
CA ASN A 157 14.32 2.28 15.98
C ASN A 157 15.84 2.24 16.10
N LEU A 158 16.52 1.46 15.26
CA LEU A 158 17.97 1.24 15.35
C LEU A 158 18.77 2.52 15.29
N ILE A 159 18.30 3.51 14.53
CA ILE A 159 19.01 4.78 14.38
C ILE A 159 18.97 5.54 15.71
N LEU A 160 17.83 5.51 16.40
CA LEU A 160 17.62 6.23 17.67
C LEU A 160 18.23 5.51 18.87
N GLU A 161 18.31 4.18 18.83
CA GLU A 161 18.87 3.36 19.92
C GLU A 161 20.41 3.31 19.89
N GLN A 162 21.04 3.73 18.80
CA GLN A 162 22.50 3.72 18.67
C GLN A 162 23.14 4.93 19.36
N THR A 163 24.09 4.66 20.26
CA THR A 163 24.82 5.72 20.98
C THR A 163 25.96 6.34 20.18
N VAL A 164 26.49 5.62 19.18
CA VAL A 164 27.55 6.08 18.28
C VAL A 164 27.33 5.52 16.89
N THR A 165 27.24 6.40 15.90
CA THR A 165 27.12 6.05 14.48
C THR A 165 28.24 6.70 13.67
N SER A 166 28.68 6.04 12.59
CA SER A 166 29.69 6.60 11.68
C SER A 166 29.19 7.82 10.90
N VAL A 167 27.87 7.97 10.78
CA VAL A 167 27.20 9.07 10.10
C VAL A 167 26.26 9.76 11.10
N PRO A 168 26.19 11.10 11.13
CA PRO A 168 25.26 11.79 12.01
C PRO A 168 23.82 11.35 11.76
N GLU A 169 23.09 11.10 12.85
CA GLU A 169 21.69 10.67 12.85
C GLU A 169 20.79 11.43 11.86
N PRO A 170 20.82 12.79 11.79
CA PRO A 170 19.93 13.53 10.87
C PRO A 170 20.13 13.19 9.39
N VAL A 171 21.29 12.67 8.99
CA VAL A 171 21.56 12.29 7.60
C VAL A 171 20.69 11.11 7.19
N TYR A 172 20.49 10.13 8.07
CA TYR A 172 19.64 8.98 7.77
C TYR A 172 18.19 9.41 7.52
N PHE A 173 17.65 10.24 8.41
CA PHE A 173 16.28 10.77 8.30
C PHE A 173 16.09 11.71 7.11
N ALA A 174 17.15 12.41 6.68
CA ALA A 174 17.07 13.29 5.52
C ALA A 174 16.93 12.52 4.19
N ILE A 175 17.47 11.31 4.08
CA ILE A 175 17.47 10.53 2.82
C ILE A 175 16.06 10.32 2.23
N PRO A 176 15.09 9.72 2.95
CA PRO A 176 13.75 9.52 2.40
C PRO A 176 13.07 10.85 2.08
N VAL A 177 13.25 11.87 2.93
CA VAL A 177 12.67 13.21 2.71
C VAL A 177 13.20 13.85 1.44
N VAL A 178 14.52 13.86 1.24
CA VAL A 178 15.15 14.45 0.05
C VAL A 178 14.78 13.69 -1.22
N ALA A 179 14.72 12.35 -1.17
CA ALA A 179 14.32 11.55 -2.32
C ALA A 179 12.90 11.87 -2.79
N ILE A 180 11.94 11.88 -1.85
CA ILE A 180 10.53 12.18 -2.16
C ILE A 180 10.39 13.63 -2.62
N LEU A 181 11.02 14.58 -1.94
CA LEU A 181 10.96 16.00 -2.28
C LEU A 181 11.51 16.27 -3.68
N ALA A 182 12.67 15.70 -4.01
CA ALA A 182 13.32 15.90 -5.31
C ALA A 182 12.48 15.30 -6.46
N VAL A 183 11.92 14.11 -6.25
CA VAL A 183 11.07 13.45 -7.25
C VAL A 183 9.73 14.18 -7.40
N GLY A 184 9.10 14.59 -6.30
CA GLY A 184 7.91 15.43 -6.32
C GLY A 184 8.14 16.74 -7.06
N ALA A 185 9.27 17.42 -6.81
CA ALA A 185 9.65 18.65 -7.53
C ALA A 185 9.87 18.42 -9.03
N ALA A 186 10.49 17.30 -9.41
CA ALA A 186 10.65 16.95 -10.82
C ALA A 186 9.30 16.77 -11.51
N VAL A 187 8.34 16.07 -10.88
CA VAL A 187 6.99 15.93 -11.44
C VAL A 187 6.26 17.26 -11.50
N GLY A 188 6.31 18.06 -10.42
CA GLY A 188 5.65 19.36 -10.40
C GLY A 188 6.16 20.31 -11.49
N TYR A 189 7.45 20.25 -11.80
CA TYR A 189 8.06 21.04 -12.87
C TYR A 189 7.67 20.52 -14.27
N VAL A 190 7.73 19.20 -14.49
CA VAL A 190 7.58 18.60 -15.82
C VAL A 190 6.12 18.35 -16.20
N ALA A 191 5.31 17.85 -15.27
CA ALA A 191 3.98 17.30 -15.56
C ALA A 191 2.81 18.25 -15.31
N LEU A 192 2.96 19.27 -14.46
CA LEU A 192 1.88 20.24 -14.22
C LEU A 192 1.87 21.33 -15.28
N GLU A 193 0.67 21.67 -15.77
CA GLU A 193 0.47 22.76 -16.72
C GLU A 193 0.68 24.13 -16.06
N HIS A 194 1.07 25.15 -16.84
CA HIS A 194 1.43 26.48 -16.29
C HIS A 194 0.26 27.20 -15.61
N ASN A 195 -0.96 26.83 -15.96
CA ASN A 195 -2.24 27.32 -15.46
C ASN A 195 -2.95 26.29 -14.57
N ALA A 196 -2.23 25.26 -14.08
CA ALA A 196 -2.79 24.28 -13.17
C ALA A 196 -3.37 24.99 -11.93
N GLU A 197 -4.55 24.55 -11.51
CA GLU A 197 -5.22 25.12 -10.35
C GLU A 197 -4.42 24.85 -9.08
N TYR A 198 -4.43 25.79 -8.14
CA TYR A 198 -3.66 25.67 -6.91
C TYR A 198 -4.01 24.41 -6.10
N VAL A 199 -5.23 23.87 -6.23
CA VAL A 199 -5.68 22.65 -5.54
C VAL A 199 -5.14 21.38 -6.22
N THR A 200 -4.91 21.39 -7.54
CA THR A 200 -4.39 20.23 -8.29
C THR A 200 -2.92 19.92 -7.95
N VAL A 201 -2.11 20.95 -7.70
CA VAL A 201 -0.67 20.81 -7.42
C VAL A 201 -0.38 19.93 -6.19
N PRO A 202 -1.00 20.16 -5.01
CA PRO A 202 -0.80 19.28 -3.86
C PRO A 202 -1.41 17.88 -4.05
N LEU A 203 -2.40 17.66 -4.92
CA LEU A 203 -2.95 16.32 -5.17
C LEU A 203 -1.97 15.36 -5.86
N VAL A 204 -0.86 15.88 -6.42
CA VAL A 204 0.25 15.04 -6.91
C VAL A 204 0.80 14.11 -5.82
N GLY A 205 0.81 14.55 -4.55
CA GLY A 205 1.20 13.70 -3.42
C GLY A 205 0.31 12.47 -3.26
N ILE A 206 -0.99 12.59 -3.53
CA ILE A 206 -1.94 11.45 -3.51
C ILE A 206 -1.62 10.47 -4.64
N ALA A 207 -1.33 10.97 -5.85
CA ALA A 207 -0.91 10.11 -6.95
C ALA A 207 0.41 9.39 -6.62
N MET A 208 1.36 10.06 -5.96
CA MET A 208 2.61 9.44 -5.49
C MET A 208 2.37 8.35 -4.45
N VAL A 209 1.41 8.52 -3.53
CA VAL A 209 1.04 7.47 -2.56
C VAL A 209 0.72 6.16 -3.28
N ALA A 210 -0.06 6.20 -4.37
CA ALA A 210 -0.47 5.00 -5.08
C ALA A 210 0.70 4.21 -5.69
N GLY A 211 1.84 4.85 -5.96
CA GLY A 211 3.07 4.16 -6.38
C GLY A 211 4.02 3.79 -5.24
N TYR A 212 4.11 4.62 -4.21
CA TYR A 212 5.03 4.44 -3.09
C TYR A 212 4.53 3.37 -2.10
N LEU A 213 3.24 3.41 -1.76
CA LEU A 213 2.65 2.57 -0.71
C LEU A 213 2.78 1.06 -1.01
N PRO A 214 2.49 0.55 -2.22
CA PRO A 214 2.65 -0.88 -2.50
C PRO A 214 4.09 -1.35 -2.31
N LEU A 215 5.09 -0.51 -2.64
CA LEU A 215 6.50 -0.83 -2.44
C LEU A 215 6.90 -0.76 -0.97
N ALA A 216 6.35 0.20 -0.20
CA ALA A 216 6.57 0.28 1.24
C ALA A 216 5.96 -0.92 1.98
N VAL A 217 4.79 -1.41 1.55
CA VAL A 217 4.19 -2.61 2.13
C VAL A 217 4.98 -3.86 1.70
N ALA A 218 5.26 -4.02 0.41
CA ALA A 218 6.01 -5.18 -0.10
C ALA A 218 7.42 -5.25 0.50
N GLY A 219 8.10 -4.10 0.62
CA GLY A 219 9.44 -4.03 1.18
C GLY A 219 9.49 -4.40 2.66
N ALA A 220 8.44 -4.13 3.44
CA ALA A 220 8.38 -4.54 4.84
C ALA A 220 8.42 -6.07 5.01
N PHE A 221 7.86 -6.83 4.05
CA PHE A 221 7.95 -8.30 4.04
C PHE A 221 9.28 -8.86 3.51
N LEU A 222 10.04 -8.08 2.75
CA LEU A 222 11.29 -8.54 2.12
C LEU A 222 12.53 -8.28 2.98
N VAL A 223 12.38 -7.45 4.00
CA VAL A 223 13.45 -6.86 4.79
C VAL A 223 13.44 -7.50 6.17
N GLU A 224 14.36 -8.44 6.37
CA GLU A 224 14.54 -9.16 7.63
C GLU A 224 16.01 -9.06 8.05
N LEU A 225 16.29 -8.60 9.27
CA LEU A 225 17.65 -8.53 9.80
C LEU A 225 17.81 -9.45 11.02
N PRO A 226 18.59 -10.54 10.91
CA PRO A 226 18.99 -11.30 12.09
C PRO A 226 20.01 -10.51 12.92
N VAL A 227 19.65 -10.12 14.13
CA VAL A 227 20.52 -9.47 15.11
C VAL A 227 20.87 -10.46 16.23
N GLY A 228 22.15 -10.54 16.59
CA GLY A 228 22.60 -11.39 17.71
C GLY A 228 22.22 -10.75 19.04
N TRP A 229 21.54 -11.50 19.91
CA TRP A 229 21.10 -11.04 21.22
C TRP A 229 21.52 -12.01 22.32
N ALA A 230 21.41 -11.58 23.58
CA ALA A 230 21.93 -12.31 24.74
C ALA A 230 21.37 -13.73 24.91
N LEU A 231 20.19 -14.03 24.33
CA LEU A 231 19.56 -15.36 24.41
C LEU A 231 19.39 -16.04 23.03
N GLY A 232 19.97 -15.50 21.93
CA GLY A 232 19.92 -16.16 20.62
C GLY A 232 20.17 -15.26 19.40
N THR A 233 19.54 -15.61 18.28
CA THR A 233 19.41 -14.77 17.07
C THR A 233 17.98 -14.22 17.03
N LEU A 234 17.83 -12.93 16.78
CA LEU A 234 16.56 -12.22 16.76
C LEU A 234 16.33 -11.72 15.33
N VAL A 235 15.15 -11.97 14.76
CA VAL A 235 14.79 -11.43 13.44
C VAL A 235 14.03 -10.14 13.66
N LEU A 236 14.56 -9.06 13.11
CA LEU A 236 13.92 -7.75 13.13
C LEU A 236 13.29 -7.44 11.78
N GLU A 237 12.01 -7.08 11.82
CA GLU A 237 11.18 -6.79 10.64
C GLU A 237 10.51 -5.42 10.80
N PRO A 238 10.35 -4.63 9.74
CA PRO A 238 9.59 -3.39 9.80
C PRO A 238 8.14 -3.64 10.21
N ASP A 239 7.61 -2.84 11.13
CA ASP A 239 6.21 -2.95 11.52
C ASP A 239 5.26 -2.60 10.36
N LEU A 240 4.34 -3.51 10.04
CA LEU A 240 3.45 -3.35 8.88
C LEU A 240 2.46 -2.20 9.03
N LEU A 241 1.97 -1.94 10.24
CA LEU A 241 1.01 -0.85 10.46
C LEU A 241 1.72 0.50 10.28
N GLU A 242 2.91 0.66 10.88
CA GLU A 242 3.73 1.85 10.72
C GLU A 242 4.22 2.00 9.27
N ALA A 243 4.66 0.93 8.61
CA ALA A 243 5.08 0.94 7.20
C ALA A 243 3.95 1.40 6.27
N THR A 244 2.72 0.96 6.53
CA THR A 244 1.53 1.40 5.79
C THR A 244 1.22 2.87 6.06
N ALA A 245 1.20 3.27 7.35
CA ALA A 245 0.88 4.64 7.75
C ALA A 245 1.89 5.66 7.22
N PHE A 246 3.19 5.39 7.38
CA PHE A 246 4.24 6.27 6.90
C PHE A 246 4.46 6.15 5.39
N GLY A 247 4.22 4.97 4.80
CA GLY A 247 4.17 4.78 3.35
C GLY A 247 3.05 5.59 2.67
N PHE A 248 2.02 5.97 3.41
CA PHE A 248 1.03 6.96 2.98
C PHE A 248 1.50 8.39 3.30
N ALA A 249 1.83 8.67 4.57
CA ALA A 249 2.04 10.03 5.06
C ALA A 249 3.22 10.75 4.41
N TYR A 250 4.34 10.05 4.19
CA TYR A 250 5.55 10.65 3.59
C TYR A 250 5.33 11.14 2.15
N PRO A 251 4.95 10.27 1.19
CA PRO A 251 4.71 10.72 -0.19
C PRO A 251 3.53 11.68 -0.30
N PHE A 252 2.51 11.56 0.56
CA PHE A 252 1.43 12.55 0.62
C PHE A 252 1.99 13.92 0.99
N VAL A 253 2.59 14.07 2.16
CA VAL A 253 3.01 15.40 2.65
C VAL A 253 4.21 15.94 1.85
N ILE A 254 5.29 15.17 1.75
CA ILE A 254 6.55 15.63 1.17
C ILE A 254 6.45 15.66 -0.35
N GLY A 255 5.73 14.72 -0.96
CA GLY A 255 5.49 14.71 -2.40
C GLY A 255 4.67 15.92 -2.86
N SER A 256 3.62 16.30 -2.11
CA SER A 256 2.86 17.53 -2.36
C SER A 256 3.73 18.78 -2.24
N VAL A 257 4.56 18.88 -1.20
CA VAL A 257 5.49 20.02 -1.03
C VAL A 257 6.51 20.07 -2.17
N GLY A 258 7.04 18.90 -2.58
CA GLY A 258 7.92 18.79 -3.74
C GLY A 258 7.25 19.30 -5.00
N ALA A 259 6.05 18.80 -5.31
CA ALA A 259 5.28 19.22 -6.49
C ALA A 259 5.01 20.72 -6.51
N LEU A 260 4.62 21.31 -5.37
CA LEU A 260 4.46 22.76 -5.21
C LEU A 260 5.75 23.53 -5.52
N LEU A 261 6.89 23.06 -4.99
CA LEU A 261 8.18 23.67 -5.25
C LEU A 261 8.54 23.60 -6.74
N GLY A 262 8.38 22.43 -7.35
CA GLY A 262 8.66 22.22 -8.78
C GLY A 262 7.79 23.10 -9.67
N TYR A 263 6.50 23.21 -9.35
CA TYR A 263 5.56 24.08 -10.05
C TYR A 263 5.94 25.55 -9.91
N ALA A 264 6.26 26.02 -8.70
CA ALA A 264 6.65 27.40 -8.45
C ALA A 264 7.94 27.81 -9.20
N LEU A 265 8.88 26.87 -9.38
CA LEU A 265 10.11 27.10 -10.15
C LEU A 265 9.90 27.18 -11.67
N LYS A 266 8.75 26.72 -12.17
CA LYS A 266 8.40 26.76 -13.60
C LYS A 266 7.85 28.12 -14.04
N GLN A 267 7.25 28.87 -13.11
CA GLN A 267 6.61 30.17 -13.30
C GLN A 267 7.66 31.28 -13.52
#